data_AF-A0A9C8KA34-F1
#
_entry.id   AF-A0A9C8KA34-F1
#
_cell.length_a   1.000
_cell.length_b   1.000
_cell.length_c   1.000
_cell.angle_alpha   90.00
_cell.angle_beta   90.00
_cell.angle_gamma   90.00
#
_symmetry.space_group_name_H-M   'P 1'
#
loop_
_entity.id
_entity.type
_entity.pdbx_description
1 polymer ?
#
loop_
_entity_poly.entity_id
_entity_poly.type
_entity_poly.pdbx_seq_one_letter_code
_entity_poly.pdbx_strand_id
1 'polypeptide(L)' 'MANLKDSRFLVSAKRKLELQQEKYVQVFGDRHGFVENVSVLDLLFNEGTTALSYLKNQDIDVLYD' A
#
# COMPACT_ATOMS: atom_id res chain seq x y z
N MET A 1 -25.29 5.97 -16.55
CA MET A 1 -24.14 5.17 -17.03
C MET A 1 -23.05 5.33 -15.99
N ALA A 2 -22.63 4.25 -15.33
CA ALA A 2 -21.60 4.34 -14.29
C ALA A 2 -20.25 4.65 -14.95
N ASN A 3 -19.62 5.76 -14.59
CA ASN A 3 -18.22 6.02 -14.92
C ASN A 3 -17.36 5.04 -14.11
N LEU A 4 -16.91 3.97 -14.75
CA LEU A 4 -16.02 3.00 -14.13
C LEU A 4 -14.59 3.55 -14.16
N LYS A 5 -13.93 3.66 -12.99
CA LYS A 5 -12.50 4.01 -12.91
C LYS A 5 -11.68 2.90 -13.59
N ASP A 6 -10.90 3.24 -14.62
CA ASP A 6 -10.04 2.27 -15.31
C ASP A 6 -8.76 2.02 -14.51
N SER A 7 -8.68 0.90 -13.82
CA SER A 7 -7.53 0.53 -12.97
C SER A 7 -6.52 -0.39 -13.66
N ARG A 8 -6.64 -0.67 -14.97
CA ARG A 8 -5.77 -1.66 -15.67
C ARG A 8 -4.30 -1.30 -15.60
N PHE A 9 -3.97 -0.03 -15.43
CA PHE A 9 -2.59 0.44 -15.29
C PHE A 9 -1.87 -0.06 -14.02
N LEU A 10 -2.63 -0.50 -12.99
CA LEU A 10 -2.07 -1.06 -11.75
C LEU A 10 -1.40 -2.43 -11.95
N VAL A 11 -1.66 -3.11 -13.07
CA VAL A 11 -1.03 -4.40 -13.38
C VAL A 11 0.46 -4.27 -13.74
N SER A 12 0.92 -3.06 -14.06
CA SER A 12 2.29 -2.83 -14.52
C SER A 12 3.26 -2.82 -13.35
N ALA A 13 4.00 -3.92 -13.16
CA ALA A 13 5.00 -4.05 -12.10
C ALA A 13 6.16 -3.03 -12.17
N LYS A 14 6.42 -2.44 -13.35
CA LYS A 14 7.46 -1.42 -13.54
C LYS A 14 6.97 0.01 -13.29
N ARG A 15 5.65 0.21 -13.20
CA ARG A 15 5.08 1.53 -12.92
C ARG A 15 5.26 1.80 -11.43
N LYS A 16 5.93 2.90 -11.11
CA LYS A 16 5.95 3.40 -9.74
C LYS A 16 4.62 4.06 -9.45
N LEU A 17 3.99 3.66 -8.35
CA LEU A 17 2.82 4.32 -7.81
C LEU A 17 3.33 5.27 -6.73
N GLU A 18 3.03 6.56 -6.84
CA GLU A 18 3.42 7.56 -5.84
C GLU A 18 2.40 7.58 -4.69
N LEU A 19 2.11 6.40 -4.15
CA LEU A 19 1.27 6.24 -2.96
C LEU A 19 2.16 6.45 -1.73
N GLN A 20 1.91 7.52 -0.98
CA GLN A 20 2.57 7.71 0.31
C GLN A 20 1.95 6.77 1.34
N GLN A 21 2.73 5.80 1.81
CA GLN A 21 2.28 4.85 2.82
C GLN A 21 2.68 5.31 4.22
N GLU A 22 1.75 5.22 5.16
CA GLU A 22 2.06 5.44 6.57
C GLU A 22 3.09 4.40 7.05
N LYS A 23 4.06 4.82 7.88
CA LYS A 23 5.08 3.90 8.37
C LYS A 23 4.51 3.01 9.47
N TYR A 24 4.77 1.71 9.38
CA TYR A 24 4.46 0.73 10.41
C TYR A 24 5.72 -0.13 10.70
N VAL A 25 5.68 -0.93 11.77
CA VAL A 25 6.80 -1.81 12.11
C VAL A 25 6.87 -2.96 11.12
N GLN A 26 7.98 -3.10 10.38
CA GLN A 26 8.17 -4.18 9.40
C GLN A 26 9.14 -5.24 9.94
N VAL A 27 9.03 -6.49 9.46
CA VAL A 27 9.85 -7.61 9.97
C VAL A 27 11.36 -7.34 9.86
N PHE A 28 11.78 -6.66 8.80
CA PHE A 28 13.18 -6.31 8.54
C PHE A 28 13.45 -4.80 8.58
N GLY A 29 12.55 -4.04 9.22
CA GLY A 29 12.63 -2.57 9.28
C GLY A 29 13.88 -2.06 10.01
N ASP A 30 14.40 -2.85 10.96
CA ASP A 30 15.64 -2.58 11.69
C ASP A 30 16.89 -2.62 10.79
N ARG A 31 16.88 -3.43 9.74
CA ARG A 31 18.02 -3.63 8.83
C ARG A 31 17.96 -2.77 7.58
N HIS A 32 16.76 -2.54 7.06
CA HIS A 32 16.56 -1.90 5.74
C HIS A 32 15.76 -0.60 5.81
N GLY A 33 15.32 -0.20 7.00
CA GLY A 33 14.33 0.87 7.13
C GLY A 33 12.96 0.44 6.61
N PHE A 34 12.05 1.40 6.52
CA PHE A 34 10.72 1.17 5.98
C PHE A 34 10.78 1.02 4.46
N VAL A 35 10.17 -0.04 3.93
CA VAL A 35 10.04 -0.32 2.50
C VAL A 35 8.58 -0.23 2.09
N GLU A 36 8.27 0.71 1.20
CA GLU A 36 6.93 0.86 0.61
C GLU A 36 6.58 -0.31 -0.32
N ASN A 37 5.29 -0.58 -0.45
CA ASN A 37 4.71 -1.60 -1.32
C ASN A 37 5.28 -3.01 -1.09
N VAL A 38 5.68 -3.30 0.15
CA VAL A 38 6.06 -4.64 0.62
C VAL A 38 4.85 -5.58 0.64
N SER A 39 5.11 -6.88 0.76
CA SER A 39 4.07 -7.91 0.87
C SER A 39 3.04 -7.58 1.94
N VAL A 40 1.75 -7.71 1.61
CA VAL A 40 0.64 -7.53 2.58
C VAL A 40 0.75 -8.46 3.79
N LEU A 41 1.46 -9.60 3.65
CA LEU A 41 1.72 -10.50 4.77
C LEU A 41 2.59 -9.84 5.85
N ASP A 42 3.55 -9.01 5.47
CA ASP A 42 4.37 -8.27 6.43
C ASP A 42 3.48 -7.34 7.26
N LEU A 43 2.58 -6.59 6.62
CA LEU A 43 1.60 -5.76 7.32
C LEU A 43 0.71 -6.60 8.26
N LEU A 44 0.12 -7.69 7.75
CA LEU A 44 -0.80 -8.52 8.53
C LEU A 44 -0.13 -9.13 9.77
N PHE A 45 1.12 -9.58 9.65
CA PHE A 45 1.83 -10.20 10.78
C PHE A 45 2.40 -9.19 11.78
N ASN A 46 2.71 -7.96 11.36
CA ASN A 46 3.19 -6.93 12.29
C ASN A 46 2.06 -6.12 12.94
N GLU A 47 1.04 -5.70 12.17
CA GLU A 47 -0.05 -4.85 12.66
C GLU A 47 -1.27 -5.66 13.15
N GLY A 48 -1.38 -6.93 12.77
CA GLY A 48 -2.47 -7.81 13.21
C GLY A 48 -3.86 -7.22 12.90
N THR A 49 -4.68 -7.02 13.93
CA THR A 49 -6.03 -6.46 13.77
C THR A 49 -6.04 -5.00 13.30
N THR A 50 -4.94 -4.27 13.50
CA THR A 50 -4.79 -2.87 13.07
C THR A 50 -4.57 -2.74 11.57
N ALA A 51 -4.15 -3.82 10.89
CA ALA A 51 -3.87 -3.82 9.45
C ALA A 51 -5.05 -3.33 8.60
N LEU A 52 -6.29 -3.65 9.00
CA LEU A 52 -7.48 -3.16 8.29
C LEU A 52 -7.63 -1.64 8.39
N SER A 53 -7.44 -1.08 9.58
CA SER A 53 -7.49 0.37 9.79
C SER A 53 -6.38 1.07 9.02
N TYR A 54 -5.17 0.51 9.05
CA TYR A 54 -4.05 0.99 8.26
C TYR A 54 -4.40 1.09 6.76
N LEU A 55 -4.93 0.02 6.15
CA LEU A 55 -5.28 -0.01 4.73
C LEU A 55 -6.39 0.99 4.37
N LYS A 56 -7.38 1.16 5.26
CA LYS A 56 -8.49 2.11 5.04
C LYS A 56 -8.08 3.57 5.14
N ASN A 57 -7.00 3.86 5.87
CA ASN A 57 -6.49 5.22 6.05
C ASN A 57 -5.59 5.68 4.90
N GLN A 58 -5.27 4.80 3.93
CA GLN A 58 -4.44 5.18 2.79
C GLN A 58 -5.25 5.99 1.78
N ASP A 59 -4.66 7.09 1.30
CA ASP A 59 -5.23 7.90 0.23
C ASP A 59 -4.98 7.24 -1.12
N ILE A 60 -6.00 6.57 -1.66
CA ILE A 60 -5.92 5.88 -2.96
C ILE A 60 -6.38 6.76 -4.12
N ASP A 61 -6.89 7.96 -3.87
CA ASP A 61 -7.38 8.82 -4.94
C ASP A 61 -6.24 9.34 -5.82
N VAL A 62 -5.05 9.51 -5.24
CA VAL A 62 -3.78 9.81 -5.94
C VAL A 62 -3.44 8.83 -7.07
N LEU A 63 -4.02 7.62 -7.08
CA LEU A 63 -3.78 6.64 -8.14
C LEU A 63 -4.50 6.98 -9.45
N TYR A 64 -5.47 7.89 -9.41
CA TYR A 64 -6.37 8.18 -10.51
C TYR A 64 -6.37 9.64 -10.95
N ASP A 65 -5.41 10.42 -10.44
CA ASP A 65 -5.09 11.76 -10.91
C ASP A 65 -4.20 11.74 -12.17
#